data_AF-A0A531M4Y7-F1
#
_entry.id   AF-A0A531M4Y7-F1
#
_cell.length_a   1.000
_cell.length_b   1.000
_cell.length_c   1.000
_cell.angle_alpha   90.00
_cell.angle_beta   90.00
_cell.angle_gamma   90.00
#
_symmetry.space_group_name_H-M   'P 1'
#
loop_
_entity.id
_entity.type
_entity.pdbx_description
1 polymer ?
#
loop_
_entity_poly.entity_id
_entity_poly.type
_entity_poly.pdbx_seq_one_letter_code
_entity_poly.pdbx_strand_id
1 'polypeptide(L)' 'MTQRLNAAQQSPELFKKLLDFSMAEAHSAIEEKTRDLVHIRASQINGCAFCLDMHVKEATIHGESEL' A
#
# COMPACT_ATOMS: atom_id res chain seq x y z
N MET A 1 12.73 1.68 9.78
CA MET A 1 13.51 2.33 8.70
C MET A 1 13.61 3.81 8.98
N THR A 2 14.78 4.42 8.82
CA THR A 2 14.94 5.88 8.99
C THR A 2 14.51 6.61 7.72
N GLN A 3 13.55 7.51 7.84
CA GLN A 3 13.01 8.26 6.71
C GLN A 3 13.97 9.38 6.31
N ARG A 4 14.41 9.39 5.03
CA ARG A 4 15.34 10.40 4.49
C ARG A 4 14.66 11.73 4.16
N LEU A 5 13.37 11.68 3.81
CA LEU A 5 12.55 12.81 3.41
C LEU A 5 11.09 12.57 3.80
N ASN A 6 10.41 13.59 4.32
CA ASN A 6 8.97 13.56 4.50
C ASN A 6 8.27 14.03 3.21
N ALA A 7 7.79 13.09 2.39
CA ALA A 7 7.15 13.39 1.11
C ALA A 7 5.86 14.23 1.27
N ALA A 8 5.06 13.95 2.31
CA ALA A 8 3.83 14.68 2.60
C ALA A 8 4.11 16.14 2.98
N GLN A 9 5.19 16.39 3.73
CA GLN A 9 5.64 17.74 4.04
C GLN A 9 6.27 18.43 2.82
N GLN A 10 7.05 17.71 2.03
CA GLN A 10 7.79 18.26 0.90
C GLN A 10 6.89 18.65 -0.27
N SER A 11 5.84 17.87 -0.54
CA SER A 11 4.85 18.17 -1.57
C SER A 11 3.47 17.67 -1.15
N PRO A 12 2.72 18.48 -0.36
CA PRO A 12 1.40 18.11 0.12
C PRO A 12 0.40 17.82 -1.01
N GLU A 13 0.49 18.57 -2.11
CA GLU A 13 -0.42 18.42 -3.25
C GLU A 13 -0.24 17.07 -3.95
N LEU A 14 1.01 16.71 -4.31
CA LEU A 14 1.28 15.44 -4.98
C LEU A 14 1.01 14.25 -4.06
N PHE A 15 1.34 14.38 -2.77
CA PHE A 15 1.02 13.36 -1.80
C PHE A 15 -0.49 13.15 -1.67
N LYS A 16 -1.27 14.23 -1.67
CA LYS A 16 -2.73 14.14 -1.69
C LYS A 16 -3.25 13.41 -2.93
N LYS A 17 -2.71 13.72 -4.12
CA LYS A 17 -3.11 13.02 -5.35
C LYS A 17 -2.81 11.52 -5.32
N LEU A 18 -1.71 11.12 -4.69
CA LEU A 18 -1.39 9.72 -4.47
C LEU A 18 -2.42 9.04 -3.55
N LEU A 19 -2.81 9.70 -2.46
CA LEU A 19 -3.86 9.18 -1.55
C LEU A 19 -5.22 9.09 -2.24
N ASP A 20 -5.61 10.12 -3.01
CA ASP A 20 -6.87 10.13 -3.76
C ASP A 20 -6.92 8.93 -4.74
N PHE A 21 -5.79 8.60 -5.37
CA PHE A 21 -5.68 7.41 -6.23
C PHE A 21 -5.88 6.10 -5.44
N SER A 22 -5.20 5.94 -4.30
CA SER A 22 -5.38 4.75 -3.46
C SER A 22 -6.81 4.59 -2.96
N MET A 23 -7.49 5.69 -2.60
CA MET A 23 -8.90 5.64 -2.20
C MET A 23 -9.82 5.24 -3.36
N ALA A 24 -9.57 5.73 -4.58
CA ALA A 24 -10.34 5.33 -5.75
C ALA A 24 -10.15 3.84 -6.09
N GLU A 25 -8.93 3.32 -5.91
CA GLU A 25 -8.58 1.92 -6.14
C GLU A 25 -9.32 0.97 -5.18
N ALA A 26 -9.52 1.37 -3.93
CA ALA A 26 -10.30 0.61 -2.95
C ALA A 26 -11.78 0.41 -3.35
N HIS A 27 -12.32 1.29 -4.21
CA HIS A 27 -13.66 1.21 -4.77
C HIS A 27 -13.71 0.58 -6.18
N SER A 28 -12.61 0.01 -6.65
CA SER A 28 -12.55 -0.69 -7.93
C SER A 28 -13.34 -2.00 -7.93
N ALA A 29 -13.53 -2.57 -9.12
CA ALA A 29 -14.20 -3.86 -9.29
C ALA A 29 -13.36 -5.08 -8.84
N ILE A 30 -12.09 -4.88 -8.47
CA ILE A 30 -11.18 -5.93 -8.03
C ILE A 30 -11.50 -6.26 -6.57
N GLU A 31 -11.58 -7.54 -6.20
CA GLU A 31 -11.87 -7.94 -4.82
C GLU A 31 -10.76 -7.49 -3.85
N GLU A 32 -11.14 -7.15 -2.62
CA GLU A 32 -10.22 -6.63 -1.57
C GLU A 32 -9.00 -7.54 -1.37
N LYS A 33 -9.23 -8.84 -1.19
CA LYS A 33 -8.16 -9.82 -1.03
C LYS A 33 -7.22 -9.89 -2.23
N THR A 34 -7.76 -9.75 -3.44
CA THR A 34 -6.93 -9.74 -4.67
C THR A 34 -6.02 -8.50 -4.67
N ARG A 35 -6.54 -7.34 -4.27
CA ARG A 35 -5.74 -6.10 -4.21
C ARG A 35 -4.63 -6.20 -3.17
N ASP A 36 -4.92 -6.73 -1.99
CA ASP A 36 -3.93 -6.97 -0.93
C ASP A 36 -2.75 -7.82 -1.44
N LEU A 37 -3.04 -8.95 -2.10
CA LEU A 37 -2.02 -9.83 -2.67
C LEU A 37 -1.21 -9.15 -3.78
N VAL A 38 -1.85 -8.32 -4.61
CA VAL A 38 -1.16 -7.52 -5.64
C VAL A 38 -0.21 -6.52 -4.99
N HIS A 39 -0.65 -5.80 -3.95
CA HIS A 39 0.19 -4.84 -3.23
C HIS A 39 1.38 -5.50 -2.54
N ILE A 40 1.16 -6.64 -1.88
CA ILE A 40 2.22 -7.47 -1.30
C ILE A 40 3.22 -7.85 -2.38
N ARG A 41 2.75 -8.42 -3.50
CA ARG A 41 3.64 -8.92 -4.55
C ARG A 41 4.43 -7.81 -5.23
N ALA A 42 3.79 -6.67 -5.52
CA ALA A 42 4.45 -5.49 -6.07
C ALA A 42 5.53 -4.96 -5.12
N SER A 43 5.25 -4.94 -3.80
CA SER A 43 6.21 -4.50 -2.78
C SER A 43 7.43 -5.40 -2.69
N GLN A 44 7.24 -6.71 -2.78
CA GLN A 44 8.33 -7.70 -2.83
C GLN A 44 9.22 -7.49 -4.06
N ILE A 45 8.61 -7.35 -5.25
CA ILE A 45 9.35 -7.15 -6.51
C ILE A 45 10.17 -5.84 -6.46
N ASN A 46 9.59 -4.79 -5.90
CA ASN A 46 10.24 -3.48 -5.78
C ASN A 46 11.20 -3.37 -4.58
N GLY A 47 11.31 -4.41 -3.75
CA GLY A 47 12.17 -4.39 -2.56
C GLY A 47 11.79 -3.33 -1.53
N CYS A 48 10.51 -2.93 -1.47
CA CYS A 48 10.05 -1.89 -0.55
C CYS A 48 9.61 -2.50 0.78
N ALA A 49 10.52 -2.58 1.76
CA ALA A 49 10.23 -3.16 3.08
C ALA A 49 9.10 -2.42 3.83
N PHE A 50 8.94 -1.10 3.63
CA PHE A 50 7.85 -0.33 4.25
C PHE A 50 6.49 -0.77 3.71
N CYS A 51 6.35 -0.79 2.38
CA CYS A 51 5.10 -1.20 1.74
C CYS A 51 4.80 -2.67 2.03
N LEU A 52 5.82 -3.53 2.05
CA LEU A 52 5.62 -4.95 2.34
C LEU A 52 5.06 -5.15 3.76
N ASP A 53 5.64 -4.53 4.78
CA ASP A 53 5.16 -4.62 6.16
C ASP A 53 3.73 -4.06 6.31
N MET A 54 3.44 -2.93 5.65
CA MET A 54 2.11 -2.32 5.67
C MET A 54 1.05 -3.21 5.01
N HIS A 55 1.29 -3.65 3.79
CA HIS A 55 0.30 -4.41 3.01
C HIS A 55 0.10 -5.84 3.54
N VAL A 56 1.12 -6.45 4.16
CA VAL A 56 0.92 -7.72 4.87
C VAL A 56 -0.04 -7.53 6.04
N LYS A 57 0.13 -6.48 6.85
CA LYS A 57 -0.79 -6.19 7.98
C LYS A 57 -2.21 -5.90 7.51
N GLU A 58 -2.36 -5.14 6.43
CA GLU A 58 -3.67 -4.88 5.81
C GLU A 58 -4.33 -6.20 5.39
N ALA A 59 -3.62 -7.06 4.66
CA ALA A 59 -4.12 -8.38 4.26
C ALA A 59 -4.54 -9.23 5.46
N THR A 60 -3.73 -9.27 6.53
CA THR A 60 -4.08 -9.98 7.77
C THR A 60 -5.34 -9.42 8.40
N ILE A 61 -5.51 -8.09 8.44
CA ILE A 61 -6.74 -7.43 8.93
C ILE A 61 -7.95 -7.82 8.06
N HIS A 62 -7.77 -7.94 6.75
CA HIS A 62 -8.80 -8.40 5.81
C HIS A 62 -8.99 -9.94 5.79
N GLY A 63 -8.32 -10.65 6.71
CA GLY A 63 -8.50 -12.08 6.93
C GLY A 63 -7.83 -12.96 5.89
N GLU A 64 -6.71 -12.51 5.33
CA GLU A 64 -5.80 -13.37 4.58
C GLU A 64 -5.08 -14.34 5.53
N SER A 65 -4.86 -15.58 5.08
CA SER A 65 -4.23 -16.61 5.90
C SER A 65 -2.71 -16.49 5.85
N GLU A 66 -2.08 -16.73 6.99
CA GLU A 66 -0.65 -17.09 7.04
C GLU A 66 -0.43 -18.44 6.36
N LEU A 67 0.73 -18.62 5.73
CA LEU A 67 1.15 -19.91 5.14
C LEU A 67 1.49 -20.96 6.20
#